data_AF-X0Z123-F1
#
_entry.id   AF-X0Z123-F1
#
_cell.length_a   1.000
_cell.length_b   1.000
_cell.length_c   1.000
_cell.angle_alpha   90.00
_cell.angle_beta   90.00
_cell.angle_gamma   90.00
#
_symmetry.space_group_name_H-M   'P 1'
#
loop_
_entity.id
_entity.type
_entity.pdbx_description
1 polymer ?
#
loop_
_entity_poly.entity_id
_entity_poly.type
_entity_poly.pdbx_seq_one_letter_code
_entity_poly.pdbx_strand_id
1 'polypeptide(L)' 'YEPWPEYDKELIKEKEIELAVQVNGKIKDRIVVSADADEEQIKQKALSSEKVIAAMAGKEPKKIIVIKSRLVNIVI' A
#
# COMPACT_ATOMS: atom_id res chain seq x y z
N TYR A 1 37.18 -27.65 -4.08
CA TYR A 1 35.75 -27.93 -3.94
C TYR A 1 35.20 -26.81 -3.11
N GLU A 2 34.49 -25.86 -3.71
CA GLU A 2 33.83 -24.79 -2.97
C GLU A 2 32.43 -25.27 -2.58
N PRO A 3 32.02 -25.13 -1.31
CA PRO A 3 30.66 -25.43 -0.91
C PRO A 3 29.69 -24.46 -1.59
N TRP A 4 28.54 -24.97 -2.00
CA TRP A 4 27.46 -24.18 -2.56
C TRP A 4 26.97 -23.17 -1.51
N PRO A 5 26.68 -21.91 -1.88
CA PRO A 5 26.22 -20.92 -0.92
C PRO A 5 24.94 -21.36 -0.23
N GLU A 6 24.93 -21.28 1.11
CA GLU A 6 23.75 -21.57 1.91
C GLU A 6 22.66 -20.53 1.67
N TYR A 7 21.42 -21.01 1.62
CA TYR A 7 20.24 -20.22 1.29
C TYR A 7 19.88 -19.28 2.43
N ASP A 8 20.20 -17.99 2.28
CA ASP A 8 19.82 -16.94 3.23
C ASP A 8 18.31 -16.63 3.14
N LYS A 9 17.57 -17.03 4.18
CA LYS A 9 16.13 -16.73 4.34
C LYS A 9 15.85 -15.22 4.53
N GLU A 10 16.88 -14.40 4.74
CA GLU A 10 16.76 -12.96 4.95
C GLU A 10 16.51 -12.18 3.65
N LEU A 11 16.99 -12.67 2.49
CA LEU A 11 16.74 -12.07 1.17
C LEU A 11 15.28 -12.20 0.68
N ILE A 12 14.41 -12.86 1.45
CA ILE A 12 13.01 -13.17 1.09
C ILE A 12 12.04 -12.12 1.65
N LYS A 13 12.48 -11.25 2.58
CA LYS A 13 11.57 -10.54 3.50
C LYS A 13 11.06 -9.17 3.10
N GLU A 14 11.39 -8.64 1.93
CA GLU A 14 10.86 -7.35 1.49
C GLU A 14 10.22 -7.47 0.11
N LYS A 15 9.13 -8.22 0.01
CA LYS A 15 8.24 -8.10 -1.15
C LYS A 15 7.47 -6.80 -1.02
N GLU A 16 8.08 -5.71 -1.44
CA GLU A 16 7.35 -4.46 -1.62
C GLU A 16 6.39 -4.58 -2.81
N ILE A 17 5.13 -4.22 -2.60
CA ILE A 17 4.09 -4.19 -3.62
C ILE A 17 3.64 -2.75 -3.82
N GLU A 18 3.50 -2.36 -5.09
CA GLU A 18 2.90 -1.09 -5.46
C GLU A 18 1.38 -1.22 -5.42
N LEU A 19 0.73 -0.46 -4.54
CA LEU A 19 -0.72 -0.36 -4.44
C LEU A 19 -1.18 0.98 -5.01
N ALA A 20 -2.10 0.92 -5.98
CA ALA A 20 -2.77 2.12 -6.46
C ALA A 20 -3.79 2.60 -5.43
N VAL A 21 -3.74 3.88 -5.06
CA VAL A 21 -4.75 4.53 -4.21
C VAL A 21 -5.74 5.28 -5.09
N GLN A 22 -7.00 4.87 -4.98
CA GLN A 22 -8.14 5.48 -5.64
C GLN A 22 -8.94 6.32 -4.63
N VAL A 23 -9.42 7.47 -5.08
CA VAL A 23 -10.35 8.31 -4.33
C VAL A 23 -11.60 8.50 -5.20
N ASN A 24 -12.77 8.09 -4.70
CA ASN A 24 -14.03 8.04 -5.46
C ASN A 24 -13.87 7.40 -6.86
N GLY A 25 -13.15 6.28 -6.93
CA GLY A 25 -12.94 5.51 -8.16
C GLY A 25 -11.93 6.08 -9.15
N LYS A 26 -11.26 7.22 -8.84
CA LYS A 26 -10.15 7.76 -9.65
C LYS A 26 -8.82 7.48 -8.98
N ILE A 27 -7.83 6.95 -9.72
CA ILE A 27 -6.46 6.76 -9.21
C ILE A 27 -5.86 8.15 -8.93
N LYS A 28 -5.41 8.36 -7.69
CA LYS A 28 -4.81 9.63 -7.24
C LYS A 28 -3.35 9.47 -6.90
N ASP A 29 -2.98 8.33 -6.35
CA ASP A 29 -1.61 8.07 -5.96
C ASP A 29 -1.26 6.59 -6.05
N ARG A 30 0.02 6.27 -5.86
CA ARG A 30 0.50 4.90 -5.73
C ARG A 30 1.44 4.85 -4.54
N ILE A 31 1.16 3.94 -3.62
CA ILE A 31 1.98 3.74 -2.42
C ILE A 31 2.69 2.40 -2.52
N VAL A 32 3.93 2.37 -2.09
CA VAL A 32 4.68 1.12 -1.95
C VAL A 32 4.51 0.66 -0.51
N VAL A 33 4.01 -0.56 -0.32
CA VAL A 33 3.84 -1.19 1.01
C VAL A 33 4.46 -2.58 0.99
N SER A 34 4.83 -3.09 2.14
CA SER A 34 5.22 -4.50 2.26
C SER A 34 4.03 -5.40 1.89
N ALA A 35 4.29 -6.52 1.21
CA ALA A 35 3.27 -7.51 0.85
C ALA A 35 2.55 -8.07 2.08
N ASP A 36 3.25 -8.13 3.20
CA ASP A 36 2.74 -8.57 4.49
C ASP A 36 2.10 -7.43 5.31
N ALA A 37 2.03 -6.21 4.78
CA ALA A 37 1.45 -5.08 5.49
C ALA A 37 -0.04 -5.33 5.79
N ASP A 38 -0.44 -5.01 7.02
CA ASP A 38 -1.84 -5.10 7.43
C ASP A 38 -2.69 -4.02 6.77
N GLU A 39 -3.99 -4.28 6.65
CA GLU A 39 -4.92 -3.33 6.04
C GLU A 39 -4.90 -1.97 6.75
N GLU A 40 -4.68 -1.98 8.07
CA GLU A 40 -4.61 -0.78 8.88
C GLU A 40 -3.35 0.05 8.59
N GLN A 41 -2.19 -0.61 8.41
CA GLN A 41 -0.95 0.05 7.98
C GLN A 41 -1.09 0.61 6.56
N ILE A 42 -1.67 -0.16 5.64
CA ILE A 42 -1.93 0.26 4.26
C ILE A 42 -2.85 1.48 4.26
N LYS A 43 -3.93 1.45 5.06
CA LYS A 43 -4.87 2.56 5.22
C LYS A 43 -4.17 3.81 5.75
N GLN A 44 -3.37 3.69 6.81
CA GLN A 44 -2.63 4.83 7.36
C GLN A 44 -1.66 5.41 6.34
N LYS A 45 -0.92 4.56 5.61
CA LYS A 45 0.04 5.01 4.59
C LYS A 45 -0.67 5.69 3.40
N ALA A 46 -1.83 5.16 2.99
CA ALA A 46 -2.68 5.79 1.97
C ALA A 46 -3.23 7.15 2.44
N LEU A 47 -3.75 7.23 3.67
CA LEU A 47 -4.28 8.48 4.23
C LEU A 47 -3.19 9.51 4.55
N SER A 48 -1.96 9.09 4.76
CA SER A 48 -0.81 9.98 5.00
C SER A 48 -0.21 10.53 3.69
N SER A 49 -0.64 10.03 2.53
CA SER A 49 -0.18 10.57 1.24
C SER A 49 -0.75 11.97 1.02
N GLU A 50 0.12 12.95 0.76
CA GLU A 50 -0.26 14.33 0.48
C GLU A 50 -1.23 14.42 -0.71
N LYS A 51 -1.09 13.57 -1.73
CA LYS A 51 -2.00 13.55 -2.88
C LYS A 51 -3.39 13.06 -2.50
N VAL A 52 -3.48 12.11 -1.57
CA VAL A 52 -4.75 11.58 -1.06
C VAL A 52 -5.41 12.62 -0.16
N ILE A 53 -4.66 13.25 0.74
CA ILE A 53 -5.13 14.35 1.60
C ILE A 53 -5.66 15.51 0.74
N ALA A 54 -4.91 15.92 -0.29
CA ALA A 54 -5.34 16.94 -1.24
C ALA A 54 -6.59 16.51 -2.02
N ALA A 55 -6.69 15.24 -2.42
CA ALA A 55 -7.87 14.70 -3.10
C ALA A 55 -9.10 14.59 -2.19
N MET A 56 -8.90 14.42 -0.89
CA MET A 56 -9.97 14.41 0.11
C MET A 56 -10.51 15.82 0.38
N ALA A 57 -9.75 16.88 0.11
CA ALA A 57 -10.18 18.27 0.23
C ALA A 57 -10.85 18.59 1.58
N GLY A 58 -10.35 17.98 2.67
CA GLY A 58 -10.91 18.13 4.02
C GLY A 58 -12.15 17.29 4.32
N LYS A 59 -12.56 16.37 3.43
CA LYS A 59 -13.65 15.42 3.66
C LYS A 59 -13.13 14.17 4.35
N GLU A 60 -13.90 13.68 5.32
CA GLU A 60 -13.63 12.40 5.97
C GLU A 60 -14.03 11.22 5.06
N PRO A 61 -13.24 10.13 5.05
CA PRO A 61 -13.52 8.98 4.23
C PRO A 61 -14.67 8.17 4.83
N LYS A 62 -15.79 8.06 4.11
CA LYS A 62 -16.95 7.25 4.49
C LYS A 62 -16.68 5.75 4.47
N LYS A 63 -15.84 5.30 3.53
CA LYS A 63 -15.50 3.88 3.38
C LYS A 63 -14.12 3.72 2.80
N ILE A 64 -13.32 2.83 3.37
CA ILE A 64 -11.98 2.51 2.88
C ILE A 64 -11.97 1.03 2.58
N ILE A 65 -11.65 0.69 1.34
CA ILE A 65 -11.64 -0.68 0.83
C ILE A 65 -10.19 -0.98 0.47
N VAL A 66 -9.55 -1.84 1.24
CA VAL A 66 -8.19 -2.28 0.98
C VAL A 66 -8.26 -3.62 0.25
N ILE A 67 -7.65 -3.69 -0.92
CA ILE A 67 -7.46 -4.95 -1.65
C ILE A 67 -5.96 -5.22 -1.63
N LYS A 68 -5.52 -6.09 -0.70
CA LYS A 68 -4.13 -6.51 -0.56
C LYS A 68 -3.58 -6.95 -1.94
N SER A 69 -2.38 -6.50 -2.28
CA SER A 69 -1.73 -6.75 -3.60
C SER A 69 -2.45 -6.22 -4.85
N ARG A 70 -3.46 -5.35 -4.72
CA ARG A 70 -4.15 -4.75 -5.89
C ARG A 70 -4.29 -3.24 -5.81
N LEU A 71 -5.11 -2.73 -4.89
CA LEU A 71 -5.43 -1.30 -4.79
C LEU A 71 -6.11 -0.97 -3.46
N VAL A 72 -6.10 0.32 -3.12
CA VAL A 72 -6.87 0.89 -2.01
C VAL A 72 -7.89 1.84 -2.62
N ASN A 73 -9.17 1.68 -2.32
CA ASN A 73 -10.20 2.62 -2.72
C ASN A 73 -10.77 3.35 -1.52
N ILE A 74 -10.68 4.66 -1.55
CA ILE A 74 -11.14 5.58 -0.52
C ILE A 74 -12.38 6.27 -1.06
N VAL A 75 -13.51 6.01 -0.42
CA VAL A 75 -14.78 6.67 -0.70
C VAL A 75 -14.94 7.80 0.32
N ILE A 76 -15.01 9.04 -0.18
CA ILE A 76 -15.32 10.28 0.57
C ILE A 76 -16.77 10.67 0.35
#